data_AF-A0A6A3N793-F1
#
_entry.id   AF-A0A6A3N793-F1
#
_cell.length_a   1.000
_cell.length_b   1.000
_cell.length_c   1.000
_cell.angle_alpha   90.00
_cell.angle_beta   90.00
_cell.angle_gamma   90.00
#
_symmetry.space_group_name_H-M   'P 1'
#
loop_
_entity.id
_entity.type
_entity.pdbx_description
1 polymer ?
#
loop_
_entity_poly.entity_id
_entity_poly.type
_entity_poly.pdbx_seq_one_letter_code
_entity_poly.pdbx_strand_id
1 'polypeptide(L)'
;MQALVLFCKLAVETLNDKKKKAKKWLAAKHTVTPRAKAMFDKQVWGAAACTVRKSTDSIYLVDDLVRSMYKLDLDDGEFNARSAEEEEPQWRTFTVDLTSGTCTRCADRQQLQLPCRYIVAAMFSQNVKRTSTSGAFRFYDHAYTVAAYAKPFTALSSVFHSCLRFFRTTTFDHRRATIKLLVPLLAPPAT
;
A
#
# COMPACT_ATOMS: atom_id res chain seq x y z
N MET A 1 21.65 6.71 -28.59
CA MET A 1 21.89 7.74 -27.55
C MET A 1 20.63 8.53 -27.14
N GLN A 2 19.73 8.93 -28.06
CA GLN A 2 18.55 9.75 -27.70
C GLN A 2 17.58 9.09 -26.70
N ALA A 3 17.33 7.79 -26.80
CA ALA A 3 16.43 7.07 -25.88
C ALA A 3 16.92 7.07 -24.41
N LEU A 4 18.24 6.95 -24.21
CA LEU A 4 18.86 7.03 -22.87
C LEU A 4 18.70 8.42 -22.26
N VAL A 5 18.91 9.48 -23.05
CA VAL A 5 18.72 10.86 -22.59
C VAL A 5 17.26 11.13 -22.22
N LEU A 6 16.31 10.64 -23.01
CA LEU A 6 14.88 10.76 -22.72
C LEU A 6 14.51 10.04 -21.40
N PHE A 7 14.98 8.81 -21.23
CA PHE A 7 14.77 8.04 -20.00
C PHE A 7 15.33 8.76 -18.77
N CYS A 8 16.56 9.29 -18.85
CA CYS A 8 17.15 10.04 -17.75
C CYS A 8 16.36 11.31 -17.40
N LYS A 9 15.85 12.04 -18.41
CA LYS A 9 15.00 13.22 -18.17
C LYS A 9 13.70 12.85 -17.44
N LEU A 10 12.98 11.83 -17.93
CA LEU A 10 11.74 11.35 -17.30
C LEU A 10 11.97 10.85 -15.87
N ALA A 11 13.10 10.18 -15.62
CA ALA A 11 13.48 9.74 -14.29
C ALA A 11 13.70 10.93 -13.34
N VAL A 12 14.40 11.98 -13.78
CA VAL A 12 14.63 13.19 -12.98
C VAL A 12 13.33 13.93 -12.68
N GLU A 13 12.46 14.09 -13.68
CA GLU A 13 11.13 14.71 -13.51
C GLU A 13 10.29 13.93 -12.49
N THR A 14 10.25 12.60 -12.64
CA THR A 14 9.55 11.72 -11.70
C THR A 14 10.09 11.84 -10.28
N LEU A 15 11.42 11.90 -10.10
CA LEU A 15 12.04 12.06 -8.79
C LEU A 15 11.70 13.41 -8.15
N ASN A 16 11.75 14.49 -8.94
CA ASN A 16 11.39 15.82 -8.47
C ASN A 16 9.93 15.91 -8.02
N ASP A 17 9.01 15.30 -8.79
CA ASP A 17 7.60 15.20 -8.44
C ASP A 17 7.38 14.44 -7.14
N LYS A 18 8.03 13.28 -6.99
CA LYS A 18 7.94 12.47 -5.76
C LYS A 18 8.49 13.25 -4.55
N LYS A 19 9.60 13.96 -4.70
CA LYS A 19 10.18 14.82 -3.67
C LYS A 19 9.23 15.96 -3.28
N LYS A 20 8.60 16.63 -4.25
CA LYS A 20 7.63 17.71 -4.02
C LYS A 20 6.39 17.20 -3.27
N LYS A 21 5.86 16.03 -3.68
CA LYS A 21 4.74 15.36 -3.00
C LYS A 21 5.10 15.00 -1.56
N ALA A 22 6.26 14.38 -1.33
CA ALA A 22 6.74 14.04 0.02
C ALA A 22 6.81 15.26 0.94
N LYS A 23 7.40 16.36 0.48
CA LYS A 23 7.47 17.62 1.24
C LYS A 23 6.08 18.18 1.58
N LYS A 24 5.16 18.18 0.60
CA LYS A 24 3.79 18.63 0.82
C LYS A 24 3.09 17.79 1.89
N TRP A 25 3.26 16.47 1.85
CA TRP A 25 2.63 15.57 2.82
C TRP A 25 3.20 15.70 4.23
N LEU A 26 4.52 15.88 4.35
CA LEU A 26 5.17 16.16 5.63
C LEU A 26 4.69 17.49 6.23
N ALA A 27 4.60 18.55 5.41
CA ALA A 27 4.10 19.86 5.84
C ALA A 27 2.62 19.78 6.29
N ALA A 28 1.80 18.98 5.62
CA ALA A 28 0.41 18.71 5.98
C ALA A 28 0.26 17.72 7.16
N LYS A 29 1.37 17.28 7.78
CA LYS A 29 1.39 16.33 8.91
C LYS A 29 0.64 15.02 8.62
N HIS A 30 0.67 14.54 7.38
CA HIS A 30 0.13 13.23 7.05
C HIS A 30 1.03 12.12 7.62
N THR A 31 0.44 11.18 8.35
CA THR A 31 1.16 10.00 8.89
C THR A 31 1.32 8.89 7.85
N VAL A 32 0.26 8.64 7.07
CA VAL A 32 0.20 7.63 6.01
C VAL A 32 0.05 8.28 4.64
N THR A 33 0.55 7.63 3.60
CA THR A 33 0.43 8.16 2.23
C THR A 33 -1.04 8.30 1.82
N PRO A 34 -1.43 9.32 1.04
CA PRO A 34 -2.82 9.50 0.62
C PRO A 34 -3.39 8.30 -0.14
N ARG A 35 -2.56 7.59 -0.91
CA ARG A 35 -2.97 6.37 -1.61
C ARG A 35 -3.33 5.25 -0.62
N ALA A 36 -2.50 5.03 0.41
CA ALA A 36 -2.79 4.04 1.43
C ALA A 36 -4.06 4.40 2.23
N LYS A 37 -4.22 5.69 2.56
CA LYS A 37 -5.45 6.19 3.20
C LYS A 37 -6.69 5.91 2.34
N ALA A 38 -6.65 6.19 1.04
CA ALA A 38 -7.78 5.95 0.15
C ALA A 38 -8.14 4.46 0.04
N MET A 39 -7.15 3.56 0.02
CA MET A 39 -7.39 2.11 0.05
C MET A 39 -8.01 1.68 1.38
N PHE A 40 -7.55 2.23 2.50
CA PHE A 40 -8.12 1.98 3.81
C PHE A 40 -9.54 2.51 3.95
N ASP A 41 -9.84 3.70 3.43
CA ASP A 41 -11.19 4.26 3.46
C ASP A 41 -12.19 3.32 2.74
N LYS A 42 -11.77 2.60 1.69
CA LYS A 42 -12.60 1.55 1.07
C LYS A 42 -12.87 0.37 2.00
N GLN A 43 -11.87 -0.05 2.79
CA GLN A 43 -12.03 -1.12 3.77
C GLN A 43 -12.98 -0.71 4.91
N VAL A 44 -12.98 0.57 5.30
CA VAL A 44 -13.91 1.14 6.29
C VAL A 44 -15.36 0.98 5.85
N TRP A 45 -15.67 1.26 4.58
CA TRP A 45 -17.03 1.06 4.04
C TRP A 45 -17.45 -0.40 4.11
N GLY A 46 -16.58 -1.33 3.73
CA GLY A 46 -16.86 -2.77 3.82
C GLY A 46 -17.00 -3.28 5.26
N ALA A 47 -16.25 -2.69 6.20
CA ALA A 47 -16.29 -3.08 7.61
C ALA A 47 -17.64 -2.77 8.28
N ALA A 48 -18.38 -1.77 7.81
CA ALA A 48 -19.70 -1.42 8.35
C ALA A 48 -20.75 -2.51 8.10
N ALA A 49 -20.55 -3.38 7.10
CA ALA A 49 -21.43 -4.50 6.80
C ALA A 49 -21.15 -5.75 7.65
N CYS A 50 -20.04 -5.79 8.39
CA CYS A 50 -19.66 -6.94 9.20
C CYS A 50 -20.34 -6.90 10.57
N THR A 51 -20.70 -8.08 11.08
CA THR A 51 -21.14 -8.25 12.47
C THR A 51 -19.94 -8.65 13.32
N VAL A 52 -19.77 -8.03 14.50
CA VAL A 52 -18.59 -8.25 15.35
C VAL A 52 -19.01 -8.71 16.73
N ARG A 53 -18.40 -9.81 17.19
CA ARG A 53 -18.56 -10.37 18.53
C ARG A 53 -17.22 -10.35 19.25
N LYS A 54 -17.18 -9.77 20.45
CA LYS A 54 -15.98 -9.79 21.30
C LYS A 54 -15.85 -11.19 21.91
N SER A 55 -14.69 -11.83 21.74
CA SER A 55 -14.36 -13.11 22.37
C SER A 55 -13.52 -12.90 23.62
N THR A 56 -12.41 -12.15 23.49
CA THR A 56 -11.55 -11.72 24.61
C THR A 56 -11.22 -10.24 24.48
N ASP A 57 -10.35 -9.70 25.32
CA ASP A 57 -9.95 -8.29 25.26
C ASP A 57 -9.23 -7.88 23.97
N SER A 58 -8.53 -8.82 23.32
CA SER A 58 -7.86 -8.58 22.04
C SER A 58 -8.43 -9.39 20.87
N ILE A 59 -9.21 -10.44 21.14
CA ILE A 59 -9.72 -11.35 20.11
C ILE A 59 -11.19 -11.06 19.81
N TYR A 60 -11.48 -10.89 18.53
CA TYR A 60 -12.81 -10.62 17.98
C TYR A 60 -13.17 -11.66 16.93
N LEU A 61 -14.43 -12.04 16.89
CA LEU A 61 -15.04 -12.84 15.84
C LEU A 61 -15.84 -11.90 14.94
N VAL A 62 -15.49 -11.88 13.66
CA VAL A 62 -16.12 -11.02 12.66
C VAL A 62 -16.87 -11.90 11.68
N ASP A 63 -18.18 -11.78 11.67
CA ASP A 63 -19.06 -12.48 10.75
C ASP A 63 -19.31 -11.57 9.54
N ASP A 64 -19.01 -12.08 8.34
CA ASP A 64 -19.10 -11.33 7.09
C ASP A 64 -19.77 -12.17 6.01
N LEU A 65 -20.53 -11.48 5.17
CA LEU A 65 -21.23 -12.09 4.05
C LEU A 65 -20.26 -12.21 2.87
N VAL A 66 -19.84 -13.43 2.56
CA VAL A 66 -19.01 -13.68 1.38
C VAL A 66 -19.92 -13.87 0.18
N ARG A 67 -20.12 -12.80 -0.59
CA ARG A 67 -20.70 -12.91 -1.93
C ARG A 67 -19.74 -13.73 -2.80
N SER A 68 -20.22 -14.84 -3.37
CA SER A 68 -19.43 -15.63 -4.31
C SER A 68 -19.07 -14.73 -5.50
N MET A 69 -17.77 -14.69 -5.85
CA MET A 69 -17.23 -13.74 -6.82
C MET A 69 -17.44 -14.20 -8.27
N TYR A 70 -18.09 -15.35 -8.49
CA TYR A 70 -18.16 -16.04 -9.77
C TYR A 70 -19.24 -15.51 -10.74
N LYS A 71 -19.78 -14.30 -10.54
CA LYS A 71 -20.89 -13.79 -11.36
C LYS A 71 -20.75 -12.34 -11.85
N LEU A 72 -19.54 -11.76 -11.81
CA LEU A 72 -19.33 -10.37 -12.25
C LEU A 72 -18.64 -10.20 -13.62
N ASP A 73 -18.36 -11.30 -14.35
CA ASP A 73 -17.63 -11.22 -15.63
C ASP A 73 -18.32 -11.94 -16.81
N LEU A 74 -19.66 -11.97 -16.88
CA LEU A 74 -20.35 -12.33 -18.13
C LEU A 74 -21.30 -11.20 -18.52
N ASP A 75 -20.75 -10.31 -19.34
CA ASP A 75 -21.42 -9.23 -20.06
C ASP A 75 -22.33 -9.81 -21.17
N ASP A 76 -23.49 -9.18 -21.33
CA ASP A 76 -24.34 -9.14 -22.51
C ASP A 76 -24.74 -10.44 -23.22
N GLY A 77 -25.89 -11.01 -22.83
CA GLY A 77 -26.54 -12.04 -23.62
C GLY A 77 -27.79 -12.63 -23.01
N GLU A 78 -28.93 -11.99 -23.32
CA GLU A 78 -30.25 -12.61 -23.39
C GLU A 78 -30.92 -13.05 -22.07
N PHE A 79 -32.06 -12.40 -21.83
CA PHE A 79 -33.01 -12.61 -20.75
C PHE A 79 -33.56 -14.05 -20.79
N ASN A 80 -32.93 -14.97 -20.05
CA ASN A 80 -33.56 -16.24 -19.69
C ASN A 80 -33.88 -16.23 -18.20
N ALA A 81 -35.15 -15.96 -17.91
CA ALA A 81 -35.79 -16.22 -16.63
C ALA A 81 -35.84 -17.73 -16.37
N ARG A 82 -34.72 -18.33 -16.00
CA ARG A 82 -34.65 -19.69 -15.46
C ARG A 82 -33.74 -19.73 -14.25
N SER A 83 -34.39 -19.81 -13.10
CA SER A 83 -33.87 -20.24 -11.80
C SER A 83 -32.70 -19.42 -11.26
N ALA A 84 -33.03 -18.24 -10.70
CA ALA A 84 -32.29 -17.75 -9.55
C ALA A 84 -32.58 -18.73 -8.38
N GLU A 85 -31.88 -19.86 -8.35
CA GLU A 85 -31.67 -20.54 -7.09
C GLU A 85 -30.96 -19.52 -6.21
N GLU A 86 -31.68 -19.03 -5.21
CA GLU A 86 -31.17 -18.14 -4.18
C GLU A 86 -30.04 -18.90 -3.47
N GLU A 87 -28.80 -18.80 -3.99
CA GLU A 87 -27.62 -19.28 -3.27
C GLU A 87 -27.67 -18.62 -1.90
N GLU A 88 -27.90 -19.44 -0.86
CA GLU A 88 -28.05 -18.93 0.49
C GLU A 88 -26.82 -18.07 0.83
N PRO A 89 -27.03 -16.90 1.46
CA PRO A 89 -25.93 -16.03 1.85
C PRO A 89 -24.91 -16.80 2.70
N GLN A 90 -23.72 -17.07 2.13
CA GLN A 90 -22.69 -17.81 2.85
C GLN A 90 -21.98 -16.90 3.85
N TRP A 91 -22.40 -16.98 5.10
CA TRP A 91 -21.74 -16.33 6.22
C TRP A 91 -20.42 -17.02 6.54
N ARG A 92 -19.36 -16.22 6.72
CA ARG A 92 -18.08 -16.73 7.20
C ARG A 92 -17.64 -15.93 8.43
N THR A 93 -17.19 -16.66 9.44
CA THR A 93 -16.58 -16.08 10.64
C THR A 93 -15.06 -16.01 10.47
N PHE A 94 -14.51 -14.86 10.83
CA PHE A 94 -13.09 -14.55 10.82
C PHE A 94 -12.63 -14.22 12.23
N THR A 95 -11.47 -14.75 12.64
CA THR A 95 -10.89 -14.43 13.94
C THR A 95 -9.87 -13.34 13.75
N VAL A 96 -10.00 -12.27 14.53
CA VAL A 96 -9.14 -11.10 14.50
C VAL A 96 -8.50 -10.93 15.86
N ASP A 97 -7.17 -10.78 15.88
CA ASP A 97 -6.44 -10.38 17.08
C ASP A 97 -5.87 -8.96 16.88
N LEU A 98 -6.41 -8.02 17.66
CA LEU A 98 -6.01 -6.61 17.60
C LEU A 98 -4.63 -6.36 18.23
N THR A 99 -4.09 -7.29 19.04
CA THR A 99 -2.75 -7.14 19.62
C THR A 99 -1.68 -7.40 18.55
N SER A 100 -1.79 -8.52 17.83
CA SER A 100 -0.89 -8.86 16.71
C SER A 100 -1.29 -8.19 15.38
N GLY A 101 -2.48 -7.60 15.31
CA GLY A 101 -3.06 -7.08 14.08
C GLY A 101 -3.33 -8.17 13.05
N THR A 102 -3.55 -9.41 13.47
CA THR A 102 -3.74 -10.57 12.59
C THR A 102 -5.21 -10.89 12.38
N CYS A 103 -5.48 -11.51 11.23
CA CYS A 103 -6.78 -12.06 10.87
C CYS A 103 -6.57 -13.42 10.21
N THR A 104 -7.35 -14.44 10.59
CA THR A 104 -7.13 -15.84 10.22
C THR A 104 -7.32 -16.16 8.73
N ARG A 105 -7.82 -15.24 7.89
CA ARG A 105 -8.25 -15.60 6.54
C ARG A 105 -8.10 -14.53 5.44
N CYS A 106 -7.50 -13.37 5.73
CA CYS A 106 -7.35 -12.34 4.69
C CYS A 106 -6.11 -12.56 3.82
N ALA A 107 -6.34 -12.98 2.57
CA ALA A 107 -5.33 -12.90 1.50
C ALA A 107 -4.88 -11.44 1.28
N ASP A 108 -5.78 -10.47 1.44
CA ASP A 108 -5.50 -9.04 1.22
C ASP A 108 -4.39 -8.48 2.12
N ARG A 109 -4.26 -8.97 3.36
CA ARG A 109 -3.16 -8.53 4.25
C ARG A 109 -1.81 -8.97 3.70
N GLN A 110 -1.75 -10.13 3.04
CA GLN A 110 -0.51 -10.64 2.46
C GLN A 110 -0.12 -9.87 1.18
N GLN A 111 -1.10 -9.37 0.41
CA GLN A 111 -0.84 -8.67 -0.85
C GLN A 111 -0.58 -7.18 -0.70
N LEU A 112 -1.29 -6.51 0.22
CA LEU A 112 -1.23 -5.05 0.36
C LEU A 112 -0.68 -4.59 1.71
N GLN A 113 -0.49 -5.47 2.69
CA GLN A 113 -0.04 -5.14 4.05
C GLN A 113 -0.75 -3.92 4.69
N LEU A 114 -2.00 -3.68 4.26
CA LEU A 114 -2.91 -2.72 4.86
C LEU A 114 -3.80 -3.43 5.89
N PRO A 115 -4.37 -2.69 6.85
CA PRO A 115 -5.35 -3.26 7.76
C PRO A 115 -6.54 -3.79 6.95
N CYS A 116 -6.83 -5.08 7.05
CA CYS A 116 -7.95 -5.67 6.32
C CYS A 116 -9.30 -5.22 6.91
N ARG A 117 -10.38 -5.30 6.13
CA ARG A 117 -11.74 -4.93 6.59
C ARG A 117 -12.14 -5.53 7.94
N TYR A 118 -11.71 -6.75 8.26
CA TYR A 118 -12.07 -7.40 9.53
C TYR A 118 -11.33 -6.80 10.74
N ILE A 119 -10.07 -6.41 10.56
CA ILE A 119 -9.33 -5.65 11.59
C ILE A 119 -10.02 -4.30 11.82
N VAL A 120 -10.46 -3.65 10.75
CA VAL A 120 -11.20 -2.38 10.82
C VAL A 120 -12.54 -2.57 11.54
N ALA A 121 -13.28 -3.64 11.24
CA ALA A 121 -14.55 -3.94 11.90
C ALA A 121 -14.35 -4.20 13.42
N ALA A 122 -13.37 -5.03 13.79
CA ALA A 122 -13.02 -5.27 15.18
C ALA A 122 -12.61 -3.98 15.92
N MET A 123 -11.83 -3.12 15.26
CA MET A 123 -11.47 -1.81 15.79
C MET A 123 -12.66 -0.89 16.03
N PHE A 124 -13.63 -0.85 15.11
CA PHE A 124 -14.85 -0.06 15.30
C PHE A 124 -15.76 -0.61 16.37
N SER A 125 -15.72 -1.92 16.62
CA SER A 125 -16.40 -2.53 17.77
C SER A 125 -15.70 -2.16 19.09
N GLN A 126 -14.37 -2.08 19.10
CA GLN A 126 -13.59 -1.66 20.28
C GLN A 126 -13.76 -0.17 20.61
N ASN A 127 -13.86 0.69 19.58
CA ASN A 127 -14.03 2.13 19.76
C ASN A 127 -15.51 2.50 19.75
N VAL A 128 -16.02 3.04 20.85
CA VAL A 128 -17.42 3.53 20.96
C VAL A 128 -17.77 4.54 19.85
N LYS A 129 -16.77 5.22 19.27
CA LYS A 129 -16.90 6.06 18.07
C LYS A 129 -16.53 5.27 16.81
N ARG A 130 -17.54 4.74 16.12
CA ARG A 130 -17.42 4.04 14.80
C ARG A 130 -16.79 4.87 13.68
N THR A 131 -16.60 6.18 13.87
CA THR A 131 -16.00 7.08 12.86
C THR A 131 -14.52 7.36 13.09
N SER A 132 -13.96 6.96 14.24
CA SER A 132 -12.59 7.29 14.61
C SER A 132 -11.60 6.27 14.09
N THR A 133 -10.79 6.65 13.11
CA THR A 133 -9.71 5.83 12.52
C THR A 133 -8.37 6.01 13.22
N SER A 134 -8.35 6.79 14.31
CA SER A 134 -7.15 7.23 15.03
C SER A 134 -6.30 6.11 15.63
N GLY A 135 -6.76 4.86 15.68
CA GLY A 135 -5.93 3.71 16.08
C GLY A 135 -5.43 2.85 14.92
N ALA A 136 -5.94 3.06 13.70
CA ALA A 136 -5.75 2.09 12.61
C ALA A 136 -4.35 2.21 11.99
N PHE A 137 -3.71 3.37 12.14
CA PHE A 137 -2.38 3.66 11.62
C PHE A 137 -1.32 2.65 12.12
N ARG A 138 -1.49 2.08 13.32
CA ARG A 138 -0.54 1.12 13.91
C ARG A 138 -0.48 -0.22 13.18
N PHE A 139 -1.46 -0.48 12.32
CA PHE A 139 -1.58 -1.72 11.56
C PHE A 139 -1.13 -1.58 10.10
N TYR A 140 -0.71 -0.38 9.67
CA TYR A 140 -0.14 -0.18 8.34
C TYR A 140 1.32 -0.64 8.34
N ASP A 141 1.74 -1.25 7.23
CA ASP A 141 3.17 -1.47 7.02
C ASP A 141 3.94 -0.15 6.93
N HIS A 142 5.21 -0.20 7.39
CA HIS A 142 6.12 0.93 7.36
C HIS A 142 6.23 1.57 5.96
N ALA A 143 6.19 0.77 4.89
CA ALA A 143 6.28 1.21 3.50
C ALA A 143 5.16 2.20 3.10
N TYR A 144 4.02 2.19 3.80
CA TYR A 144 2.90 3.10 3.53
C TYR A 144 2.95 4.39 4.35
N THR A 145 3.93 4.55 5.24
CA THR A 145 4.11 5.79 6.00
C THR A 145 4.71 6.89 5.13
N VAL A 146 4.30 8.15 5.38
CA VAL A 146 4.88 9.31 4.67
C VAL A 146 6.37 9.44 4.98
N ALA A 147 6.79 9.07 6.20
CA ALA A 147 8.20 9.07 6.60
C ALA A 147 9.05 8.11 5.76
N ALA A 148 8.62 6.85 5.60
CA ALA A 148 9.32 5.87 4.76
C ALA A 148 9.35 6.31 3.30
N TYR A 149 8.24 6.84 2.79
CA TYR A 149 8.18 7.39 1.44
C TYR A 149 9.14 8.56 1.23
N ALA A 150 9.26 9.46 2.20
CA ALA A 150 10.08 10.66 2.09
C ALA A 150 11.59 10.38 2.22
N LYS A 151 11.98 9.39 3.03
CA LYS A 151 13.38 9.02 3.35
C LYS A 151 14.31 8.92 2.13
N PRO A 152 13.98 8.23 1.03
CA PRO A 152 14.86 8.17 -0.14
C PRO A 152 15.05 9.55 -0.79
N PHE A 153 14.03 10.40 -0.80
CA PHE A 153 14.07 11.70 -1.51
C PHE A 153 14.70 12.84 -0.70
N THR A 154 14.84 12.66 0.62
CA THR A 154 15.60 13.57 1.48
C THR A 154 17.10 13.26 1.44
N ALA A 155 17.49 11.99 1.33
CA ALA A 155 18.90 11.55 1.26
C ALA A 155 19.54 11.68 -0.15
N LEU A 156 18.76 11.55 -1.23
CA LEU A 156 19.27 11.54 -2.62
C LEU A 156 19.70 12.92 -3.19
N SER A 157 19.81 13.95 -2.35
CA SER A 157 20.23 15.29 -2.80
C SER A 157 21.67 15.34 -3.32
N SER A 158 22.53 14.39 -2.96
CA SER A 158 23.97 14.43 -3.29
C SER A 158 24.41 13.54 -4.45
N VAL A 159 23.73 12.41 -4.71
CA VAL A 159 24.25 11.37 -5.64
C VAL A 159 23.91 11.64 -7.11
N PHE A 160 22.71 12.17 -7.41
CA PHE A 160 22.29 12.38 -8.80
C PHE A 160 22.87 13.66 -9.43
N HIS A 161 23.23 14.66 -8.62
CA HIS A 161 23.88 15.86 -9.14
C HIS A 161 25.26 15.56 -9.72
N SER A 162 25.98 14.58 -9.15
CA SER A 162 27.26 14.08 -9.66
C SER A 162 27.09 13.29 -10.97
N CYS A 163 26.03 12.49 -11.10
CA CYS A 163 25.79 11.69 -12.31
C CYS A 163 25.43 12.55 -13.54
N LEU A 164 24.63 13.60 -13.35
CA LEU A 164 24.30 14.56 -14.42
C LEU A 164 25.48 15.48 -14.78
N ARG A 165 26.37 15.83 -13.84
CA ARG A 165 27.61 16.56 -14.16
C ARG A 165 28.60 15.71 -14.95
N PHE A 166 28.69 14.41 -14.67
CA PHE A 166 29.54 13.49 -15.42
C PHE A 166 29.13 13.42 -16.91
N PHE A 167 27.83 13.26 -17.19
CA PHE A 167 27.33 13.28 -18.57
C PHE A 167 27.45 14.64 -19.29
N ARG A 168 27.56 15.74 -18.55
CA ARG A 168 27.73 17.09 -19.14
C ARG A 168 29.19 17.42 -19.47
N THR A 169 30.16 16.70 -18.90
CA THR A 169 31.60 17.01 -19.01
C THR A 169 32.39 16.00 -19.84
N THR A 170 31.88 14.78 -20.05
CA THR A 170 32.52 13.83 -20.95
C THR A 170 31.90 13.89 -22.34
N THR A 171 32.62 14.49 -23.30
CA THR A 171 32.49 14.09 -24.70
C THR A 171 32.75 12.59 -24.79
N PHE A 172 31.73 11.86 -25.23
CA PHE A 172 31.74 10.39 -25.29
C PHE A 172 32.68 9.95 -26.43
N ASP A 173 33.97 9.74 -26.12
CA ASP A 173 34.94 9.20 -27.06
C ASP A 173 34.76 7.67 -27.17
N HIS A 174 34.45 7.21 -28.38
CA HIS A 174 33.90 5.88 -28.66
C HIS A 174 34.94 4.75 -28.61
N ARG A 175 36.21 5.02 -28.27
CA ARG A 175 37.32 4.06 -28.46
C ARG A 175 37.85 3.35 -27.20
N ARG A 176 37.42 3.70 -25.98
CA ARG A 176 37.78 2.91 -24.77
C ARG A 176 36.70 3.01 -23.71
N ALA A 177 35.82 2.03 -23.64
CA ALA A 177 34.89 1.89 -22.52
C ALA A 177 34.87 0.44 -22.00
N THR A 178 35.88 0.10 -21.19
CA THR A 178 35.71 -0.95 -20.19
C THR A 178 34.89 -0.33 -19.06
N ILE A 179 33.59 -0.58 -19.05
CA ILE A 179 32.69 -0.15 -17.97
C ILE A 179 33.06 -0.96 -16.73
N LYS A 180 33.91 -0.41 -15.85
CA LYS A 180 33.97 -0.84 -14.46
C LYS A 180 32.73 -0.29 -13.76
N LEU A 181 31.67 -1.10 -13.73
CA LEU A 181 30.54 -0.92 -12.84
C LEU A 181 31.06 -0.90 -11.39
N LEU A 182 31.23 0.29 -10.83
CA LEU A 182 31.40 0.44 -9.38
C LEU A 182 30.03 0.18 -8.74
N VAL A 183 29.79 -1.08 -8.38
CA VAL A 183 28.75 -1.47 -7.43
C VAL A 183 29.32 -1.15 -6.04
N PRO A 184 28.74 -0.22 -5.25
CA PRO A 184 29.06 -0.17 -3.84
C PRO A 184 28.32 -1.33 -3.17
N LEU A 185 29.05 -2.39 -2.87
CA LEU A 185 28.68 -3.40 -1.89
C LEU A 185 28.43 -2.70 -0.55
N LEU A 186 27.18 -2.71 -0.11
CA LEU A 186 26.78 -2.39 1.26
C LEU A 186 27.41 -3.43 2.20
N ALA A 187 28.52 -3.09 2.85
CA ALA A 187 28.99 -3.81 4.02
C ALA A 187 28.14 -3.40 5.24
N PRO A 188 27.69 -4.34 6.09
CA PRO A 188 27.04 -4.00 7.35
C PRO A 188 28.05 -3.49 8.39
N PRO A 189 27.62 -2.66 9.36
CA PRO A 189 28.51 -2.14 10.38
C PRO A 189 28.95 -3.26 11.34
N ALA A 190 30.24 -3.31 11.65
CA ALA A 190 30.78 -4.13 12.72
C ALA A 190 30.29 -3.59 14.07
N THR A 191 29.97 -4.52 14.97
CA THR A 191 29.61 -4.36 16.38
C THR A 191 30.66 -3.64 17.19
#